data_AF-A0A2E7UZQ3-F1
#
_entry.id   AF-A0A2E7UZQ3-F1
#
_cell.length_a   1.000
_cell.length_b   1.000
_cell.length_c   1.000
_cell.angle_alpha   90.00
_cell.angle_beta   90.00
_cell.angle_gamma   90.00
#
_symmetry.space_group_name_H-M   'P 1'
#
loop_
_entity.id
_entity.type
_entity.pdbx_description
1 polymer ?
#
loop_
_entity_poly.entity_id
_entity_poly.type
_entity_poly.pdbx_seq_one_letter_code
_entity_poly.pdbx_strand_id
1 'polypeptide(L)'
;MIYVSPQTTKYIRGVRDFESDQILNMLYQLPEVPEYQYRVCWEPNMIIIWDNRSTQHYAPRDYLPHRRRMERLTVKGDKPYGIVNKTSSTTIEMNIRGTDKAEKTGSHRDGLARPSTRMTEK
;
A
#
# COMPACT_ATOMS: atom_id res chain seq x y z
N MET A 1 -9.87 -5.83 -11.33
CA MET A 1 -10.16 -4.64 -10.51
C MET A 1 -10.22 -3.41 -11.40
N ILE A 2 -11.12 -2.49 -11.11
CA ILE A 2 -11.20 -1.17 -11.76
C ILE A 2 -10.47 -0.16 -10.86
N TYR A 3 -9.49 0.54 -11.42
CA TYR A 3 -8.66 1.51 -10.70
C TYR A 3 -9.31 2.90 -10.71
N VAL A 4 -10.34 3.07 -9.89
CA VAL A 4 -11.19 4.27 -9.86
C VAL A 4 -11.67 4.50 -8.42
N SER A 5 -11.73 5.75 -7.97
CA SER A 5 -12.24 6.06 -6.62
C SER A 5 -12.89 7.44 -6.60
N PRO A 6 -14.11 7.59 -6.03
CA PRO A 6 -14.79 8.89 -5.93
C PRO A 6 -13.98 9.96 -5.19
N GLN A 7 -13.05 9.56 -4.33
CA GLN A 7 -12.27 10.47 -3.50
C GLN A 7 -11.04 11.04 -4.23
N THR A 8 -10.58 10.39 -5.30
CA THR A 8 -9.30 10.71 -5.95
C THR A 8 -9.40 10.89 -7.46
N THR A 9 -10.29 10.15 -8.13
CA THR A 9 -10.52 10.28 -9.57
C THR A 9 -11.41 11.49 -9.84
N LYS A 10 -10.96 12.40 -10.69
CA LYS A 10 -11.67 13.66 -10.98
C LYS A 10 -12.44 13.64 -12.29
N TYR A 11 -11.80 13.20 -13.37
CA TYR A 11 -12.38 13.16 -14.71
C TYR A 11 -11.60 12.17 -15.60
N ILE A 12 -12.20 11.79 -16.72
CA ILE A 12 -11.58 10.97 -17.76
C ILE A 12 -10.99 11.89 -18.83
N ARG A 13 -9.71 11.69 -19.16
CA ARG A 13 -9.05 12.48 -20.21
C ARG A 13 -9.58 12.10 -21.58
N GLY A 14 -9.76 13.10 -22.44
CA GLY A 14 -10.14 12.90 -23.84
C GLY A 14 -11.64 12.70 -24.09
N VAL A 15 -12.48 12.93 -23.09
CA VAL A 15 -13.95 12.95 -23.21
C VAL A 15 -14.49 14.27 -22.66
N ARG A 16 -15.73 14.63 -23.01
CA ARG A 16 -16.38 15.84 -22.48
C ARG A 16 -16.74 15.64 -21.00
N ASP A 17 -16.82 16.73 -20.25
CA ASP A 17 -17.06 16.67 -18.80
C ASP A 17 -18.33 15.88 -18.44
N PHE A 18 -19.45 16.15 -19.12
CA PHE A 18 -20.69 15.44 -18.86
C PHE A 18 -20.57 13.92 -19.16
N GLU A 19 -19.81 13.54 -20.17
CA GLU A 19 -19.58 12.13 -20.51
C GLU A 19 -18.69 11.46 -19.46
N SER A 20 -17.64 12.16 -19.04
CA SER A 20 -16.76 11.74 -17.95
C SER A 20 -17.57 11.46 -16.68
N ASP A 21 -18.44 12.38 -16.29
CA ASP A 21 -19.25 12.24 -15.08
C ASP A 21 -20.19 11.04 -15.15
N GLN A 22 -20.86 10.83 -16.28
CA GLN A 22 -21.74 9.67 -16.47
C GLN A 22 -20.96 8.36 -16.39
N ILE A 23 -19.80 8.28 -17.06
CA ILE A 23 -18.97 7.07 -17.03
C ILE A 23 -18.43 6.82 -15.62
N LEU A 24 -17.91 7.84 -14.95
CA LEU A 24 -17.37 7.71 -13.60
C LEU A 24 -18.45 7.27 -12.62
N ASN A 25 -19.67 7.83 -12.71
CA ASN A 25 -20.80 7.41 -11.86
C ASN A 25 -21.12 5.92 -12.04
N MET A 26 -21.17 5.42 -13.27
CA MET A 26 -21.35 3.99 -13.51
C MET A 26 -20.22 3.15 -12.91
N LEU A 27 -18.97 3.59 -13.06
CA LEU A 27 -17.81 2.88 -12.52
C LEU A 27 -17.76 2.90 -10.99
N TYR A 28 -18.22 3.98 -10.35
CA TYR A 28 -18.28 4.11 -8.89
C TYR A 28 -19.33 3.20 -8.26
N GLN A 29 -20.38 2.82 -8.99
CA GLN A 29 -21.41 1.91 -8.51
C GLN A 29 -20.97 0.44 -8.51
N LEU A 30 -19.97 0.08 -9.32
CA LEU A 30 -19.55 -1.33 -9.44
C LEU A 30 -19.03 -1.92 -8.11
N PRO A 31 -18.17 -1.26 -7.32
CA PRO A 31 -17.78 -1.74 -6.00
C PRO A 31 -18.94 -1.84 -4.99
N GLU A 32 -20.07 -1.18 -5.24
CA GLU A 32 -21.23 -1.19 -4.33
C GLU A 32 -22.09 -2.46 -4.47
N VAL A 33 -21.85 -3.26 -5.52
CA VAL A 33 -22.52 -4.55 -5.74
C VAL A 33 -22.11 -5.55 -4.64
N PRO A 34 -23.05 -6.06 -3.83
CA PRO A 34 -22.74 -6.91 -2.67
C PRO A 34 -21.94 -8.17 -2.99
N GLU A 35 -22.12 -8.75 -4.18
CA GLU A 35 -21.46 -9.95 -4.66
C GLU A 35 -19.93 -9.79 -4.78
N TYR A 36 -19.44 -8.55 -4.89
CA TYR A 36 -18.00 -8.25 -4.94
C TYR A 36 -17.43 -7.86 -3.57
N GLN A 37 -18.26 -7.77 -2.55
CA GLN A 37 -17.88 -7.27 -1.24
C GLN A 37 -17.55 -8.41 -0.29
N TYR A 38 -16.50 -8.17 0.50
CA TYR A 38 -16.22 -8.95 1.68
C TYR A 38 -16.31 -8.04 2.90
N ARG A 39 -17.23 -8.35 3.83
CA ARG A 39 -17.43 -7.57 5.06
C ARG A 39 -16.85 -8.31 6.25
N VAL A 40 -16.01 -7.59 7.00
CA VAL A 40 -15.32 -8.11 8.17
C VAL A 40 -16.04 -7.64 9.44
N CYS A 41 -16.36 -8.58 10.31
CA CYS A 41 -16.68 -8.30 11.72
C CYS A 41 -15.38 -8.37 12.53
N TRP A 42 -14.88 -7.22 12.97
CA TRP A 42 -13.61 -7.13 13.69
C TRP A 42 -13.71 -7.68 15.12
N GLU A 43 -12.69 -8.44 15.52
CA GLU A 43 -12.47 -8.86 16.91
C GLU A 43 -11.09 -8.40 17.40
N PRO A 44 -10.88 -8.26 18.72
CA PRO A 44 -9.57 -7.95 19.26
C PRO A 44 -8.49 -8.93 18.78
N ASN A 45 -7.31 -8.41 18.44
CA ASN A 45 -6.16 -9.16 17.93
C ASN A 45 -6.32 -9.76 16.52
N MET A 46 -7.39 -9.41 15.79
CA MET A 46 -7.49 -9.75 14.37
C MET A 46 -6.54 -8.91 13.52
N ILE A 47 -5.99 -9.55 12.48
CA ILE A 47 -5.18 -8.90 11.44
C ILE A 47 -5.80 -9.25 10.10
N ILE A 48 -5.90 -8.25 9.24
CA ILE A 48 -6.32 -8.42 7.85
C ILE A 48 -5.28 -7.81 6.94
N ILE A 49 -5.02 -8.53 5.86
CA ILE A 49 -4.13 -8.12 4.79
C ILE A 49 -4.96 -8.09 3.52
N TRP A 50 -4.80 -7.03 2.74
CA TRP A 50 -5.42 -6.91 1.43
C TRP A 50 -4.43 -6.32 0.42
N ASP A 51 -4.59 -6.67 -0.85
CA ASP A 51 -3.78 -6.09 -1.93
C ASP A 51 -4.42 -4.78 -2.42
N ASN A 52 -3.77 -3.64 -2.13
CA ASN A 52 -4.23 -2.31 -2.56
C ASN A 52 -4.24 -2.13 -4.10
N ARG A 53 -3.61 -3.02 -4.86
CA ARG A 53 -3.63 -2.98 -6.34
C ARG A 53 -4.89 -3.57 -6.93
N SER A 54 -5.61 -4.41 -6.16
CA SER A 54 -6.77 -5.17 -6.63
C SER A 54 -8.03 -4.97 -5.78
N THR A 55 -7.99 -4.15 -4.72
CA THR A 55 -9.09 -3.98 -3.77
C THR A 55 -9.41 -2.52 -3.46
N GLN A 56 -10.70 -2.25 -3.24
CA GLN A 56 -11.17 -1.01 -2.61
C GLN A 56 -11.71 -1.38 -1.22
N HIS A 57 -11.57 -0.48 -0.26
CA HIS A 57 -12.08 -0.69 1.10
C HIS A 57 -12.70 0.60 1.63
N TYR A 58 -13.73 0.44 2.46
CA TYR A 58 -14.32 1.54 3.21
C TYR A 58 -14.49 1.11 4.68
N ALA A 59 -14.37 2.08 5.59
CA ALA A 59 -14.58 1.85 7.02
C ALA A 59 -15.98 2.37 7.39
N PRO A 60 -17.01 1.51 7.54
CA PRO A 60 -18.32 1.96 7.96
C PRO A 60 -18.24 2.63 9.34
N ARG A 61 -19.03 3.68 9.53
CA ARG A 61 -19.20 4.40 10.80
C ARG A 61 -20.42 3.89 11.57
N ASP A 62 -20.54 2.57 11.66
CA ASP A 62 -21.65 1.83 12.27
C ASP A 62 -21.44 1.51 13.76
N TYR A 63 -20.37 2.04 14.37
CA TYR A 63 -19.94 1.70 15.73
C TYR A 63 -20.17 2.81 16.75
N LEU A 64 -20.83 3.92 16.39
CA LEU A 64 -21.14 4.98 17.35
C LEU A 64 -22.17 4.52 18.40
N PRO A 65 -22.05 4.95 19.68
CA PRO A 65 -21.07 5.88 20.25
C PRO A 65 -19.75 5.23 20.70
N HIS A 66 -19.57 3.93 20.46
CA HIS A 66 -18.36 3.22 20.87
C HIS A 66 -17.11 3.71 20.10
N ARG A 67 -15.94 3.42 20.65
CA ARG A 67 -14.65 3.80 20.05
C ARG A 67 -14.02 2.59 19.36
N ARG A 68 -13.64 2.75 18.08
CA ARG A 68 -12.82 1.78 17.33
C ARG A 68 -11.44 2.37 17.05
N ARG A 69 -10.37 1.67 17.47
CA ARG A 69 -8.97 2.01 17.16
C ARG A 69 -8.34 0.85 16.39
N MET A 70 -7.63 1.17 15.31
CA MET A 70 -6.87 0.20 14.51
C MET A 70 -5.54 0.83 14.13
N GLU A 71 -4.51 0.01 14.01
CA GLU A 71 -3.20 0.41 13.49
C GLU A 71 -3.05 -0.15 12.07
N ARG A 72 -2.46 0.63 11.16
CA ARG A 72 -2.30 0.23 9.76
C ARG A 72 -0.84 0.40 9.33
N LEU A 73 -0.29 -0.66 8.75
CA LEU A 73 0.98 -0.62 8.05
C LEU A 73 0.73 -0.76 6.54
N THR A 74 1.48 0.00 5.74
CA THR A 74 1.43 -0.09 4.29
C THR A 74 2.81 -0.40 3.73
N VAL A 75 2.85 -1.27 2.72
CA VAL A 75 4.06 -1.53 1.95
C VAL A 75 4.11 -0.59 0.76
N LYS A 76 5.29 -0.02 0.47
CA LYS A 76 5.49 0.87 -0.68
C LYS A 76 5.24 0.10 -1.98
N GLY A 77 4.34 0.63 -2.81
CA GLY A 77 4.05 0.11 -4.15
C GLY A 77 4.91 0.73 -5.25
N ASP A 78 4.72 0.21 -6.45
CA ASP A 78 5.27 0.66 -7.73
C ASP A 78 4.26 1.55 -8.49
N LYS A 79 4.69 2.08 -9.65
CA LYS A 79 3.85 2.93 -10.50
C LYS A 79 2.85 2.05 -11.29
N PRO A 80 1.53 2.33 -11.25
CA PRO A 80 0.56 1.56 -12.01
C PRO A 80 0.72 1.77 -13.52
N TYR A 81 0.45 0.72 -14.30
CA TYR A 81 0.48 0.74 -15.76
C TYR A 81 -0.83 0.18 -16.34
N GLY A 82 -1.25 0.72 -17.49
CA GLY A 82 -2.42 0.25 -18.23
C GLY A 82 -2.08 -0.88 -19.21
N ILE A 83 -3.11 -1.50 -19.79
CA ILE A 83 -3.00 -2.65 -20.70
C ILE A 83 -2.12 -2.37 -21.93
N VAL A 84 -2.15 -1.12 -22.44
CA VAL A 84 -1.39 -0.71 -23.64
C VAL A 84 0.11 -0.55 -23.35
N ASN A 85 0.50 -0.45 -22.08
CA ASN A 85 1.91 -0.33 -21.65
C ASN A 85 2.43 -1.64 -21.05
N LYS A 86 2.37 -2.75 -21.80
CA LYS A 86 3.28 -3.88 -21.55
C LYS A 86 4.68 -3.49 -22.01
N THR A 87 5.36 -2.64 -21.23
CA THR A 87 6.80 -2.39 -21.43
C THR A 87 7.52 -2.59 -20.11
N SER A 88 8.20 -3.74 -20.04
CA SER A 88 9.32 -4.09 -19.16
C SER A 88 9.05 -4.01 -17.65
N SER A 89 8.53 -5.13 -17.13
CA SER A 89 8.87 -5.58 -15.77
C SER A 89 10.40 -5.47 -15.61
N THR A 90 10.84 -4.47 -14.84
CA THR A 90 12.23 -4.42 -14.40
C THR A 90 12.37 -5.50 -13.35
N THR A 91 13.17 -6.53 -13.63
CA THR A 91 13.62 -7.49 -12.63
C THR A 91 14.22 -6.70 -11.48
N ILE A 92 13.47 -6.58 -10.38
CA ILE A 92 14.05 -6.08 -9.12
C ILE A 92 14.88 -7.24 -8.60
N GLU A 93 16.20 -7.16 -8.77
CA GLU A 93 17.10 -7.97 -7.96
C GLU A 93 16.81 -7.63 -6.50
N MET A 94 16.20 -8.58 -5.79
CA MET A 94 16.09 -8.51 -4.33
C MET A 94 17.49 -8.68 -3.77
N ASN A 95 18.17 -7.58 -3.49
CA ASN A 95 19.38 -7.63 -2.68
C ASN A 95 18.95 -7.85 -1.22
N ILE A 96 18.67 -9.11 -0.89
CA ILE A 96 18.54 -9.54 0.50
C ILE A 96 19.95 -9.39 1.09
N ARG A 97 20.19 -8.25 1.75
CA ARG A 97 21.35 -8.10 2.63
C ARG A 97 21.24 -9.16 3.72
N GLY A 98 21.92 -10.29 3.56
CA GLY A 98 21.90 -11.32 4.59
C GLY A 98 22.49 -12.68 4.27
N THR A 99 22.76 -13.06 3.01
CA THR A 99 23.40 -14.35 2.73
C THR A 99 24.38 -14.26 1.56
N ASP A 100 25.59 -14.75 1.80
CA ASP A 100 26.65 -15.08 0.84
C ASP A 100 27.51 -13.93 0.31
N LYS A 101 28.48 -13.53 1.14
CA LYS A 101 29.92 -13.70 0.87
C LYS A 101 30.73 -13.02 1.97
N ALA A 102 31.23 -13.83 2.90
CA ALA A 102 32.41 -13.48 3.67
C ALA A 102 33.63 -13.59 2.74
N GLU A 103 33.97 -12.51 2.04
CA GLU A 103 35.30 -12.34 1.45
C GLU A 103 36.05 -11.29 2.26
N LYS A 104 37.03 -11.80 3.02
CA LYS A 104 38.01 -11.03 3.77
C LYS A 104 38.87 -10.24 2.78
N THR A 105 38.72 -8.93 2.74
CA THR A 105 39.77 -8.03 2.25
C THR A 105 39.77 -6.76 3.09
N GLY A 106 40.90 -6.51 3.77
CA GLY A 106 41.17 -5.33 4.61
C GLY A 106 41.00 -4.01 3.84
N SER A 107 40.89 -2.86 4.50
CA SER A 107 41.89 -2.31 5.41
C SER A 107 41.29 -1.52 6.57
N HIS A 108 41.81 -1.74 7.77
CA HIS A 108 41.63 -0.86 8.92
C HIS A 108 42.04 0.59 8.56
N ARG A 109 41.14 1.54 8.84
CA ARG A 109 41.54 2.91 9.16
C ARG A 109 41.21 3.14 10.63
N ASP A 110 42.22 2.98 11.46
CA ASP A 110 42.17 3.37 12.86
C ASP A 110 41.96 4.89 12.97
N GLY A 111 41.07 5.32 13.87
CA GLY A 111 41.02 6.73 14.31
C GLY A 111 39.70 7.50 14.20
N LEU A 112 38.55 6.87 13.90
CA LEU A 112 37.26 7.60 13.81
C LEU A 112 36.17 7.19 14.82
N ALA A 113 36.50 6.37 15.82
CA ALA A 113 35.55 6.05 16.89
C ALA A 113 35.52 7.19 17.94
N ARG A 114 34.38 7.89 18.05
CA ARG A 114 34.05 8.72 19.22
C ARG A 114 33.84 7.81 20.44
N PRO A 115 34.29 8.20 21.66
CA PRO A 115 34.10 7.35 22.83
C PRO A 115 32.62 7.28 23.22
N SER A 116 32.09 6.07 23.40
CA SER A 116 30.72 5.84 23.86
C SER A 116 30.62 6.05 25.37
N THR A 117 29.73 6.95 25.80
CA THR A 117 29.32 7.12 27.19
C THR A 117 28.74 5.82 27.75
N ARG A 118 29.32 5.30 28.83
CA ARG A 118 28.75 4.18 29.61
C ARG A 118 27.50 4.67 30.34
N MET A 119 26.34 4.09 30.04
CA MET A 119 25.18 4.12 30.93
C MET A 119 25.33 2.97 31.92
N THR A 120 25.44 3.29 33.20
CA THR A 120 25.41 2.35 34.32
C THR A 120 23.98 1.91 34.60
N GLU A 121 23.75 0.61 34.69
CA GLU A 121 22.49 0.01 35.15
C GLU A 121 22.23 0.33 36.62
N LYS A 122 20.94 0.54 36.95
CA LYS A 122 20.38 0.43 38.30
C LYS A 122 19.03 -0.27 38.18
#